data_AF-A0A1H1ZRD1-F1
#
_entry.id   AF-A0A1H1ZRD1-F1
#
_cell.length_a   1.000
_cell.length_b   1.000
_cell.length_c   1.000
_cell.angle_alpha   90.00
_cell.angle_beta   90.00
_cell.angle_gamma   90.00
#
_symmetry.space_group_name_H-M   'P 1'
#
loop_
_entity.id
_entity.type
_entity.pdbx_description
1 polymer ?
#
loop_
_entity_poly.entity_id
_entity_poly.type
_entity_poly.pdbx_seq_one_letter_code
_entity_poly.pdbx_strand_id
1 'polypeptide(L)' 'MGRGRAKAKQTKVARELKYRAFDTDFSSLAAELRGPEGHEVPPAYADLAERDGEEPEAYEDLRKSG' A
#
# COMPACT_ATOMS: atom_id res chain seq x y z
N MET A 1 15.66 19.45 -38.33
CA MET A 1 16.78 18.70 -37.74
C MET A 1 16.65 18.34 -36.24
N GLY A 2 15.62 18.79 -35.49
CA GLY A 2 15.55 18.57 -34.02
C GLY A 2 14.71 17.38 -33.51
N ARG A 3 13.87 16.75 -34.36
CA ARG A 3 12.90 15.72 -33.91
C ARG A 3 13.54 14.43 -33.38
N GLY A 4 14.65 13.97 -33.98
CA GLY A 4 15.32 12.73 -33.57
C GLY A 4 15.89 12.81 -32.14
N ARG A 5 16.45 13.96 -31.76
CA ARG A 5 16.98 14.19 -30.41
C ARG A 5 15.87 14.26 -29.36
N ALA A 6 14.77 14.94 -29.68
CA ALA A 6 13.60 14.98 -28.80
C ALA A 6 13.01 13.57 -28.61
N LYS A 7 12.85 12.80 -29.69
CA LYS A 7 12.37 11.41 -29.64
C LYS A 7 13.29 10.54 -28.77
N ALA A 8 14.61 10.64 -28.95
CA ALA A 8 15.57 9.90 -28.15
C ALA A 8 15.48 10.25 -26.65
N LYS A 9 15.36 11.54 -26.31
CA LYS A 9 15.14 11.98 -24.93
C LYS A 9 13.86 11.41 -24.34
N GLN A 10 12.76 11.45 -25.07
CA GLN A 10 11.47 10.93 -24.61
C GLN A 10 11.49 9.41 -24.42
N THR A 11 12.12 8.65 -25.33
CA THR A 11 12.27 7.20 -25.18
C THR A 11 13.11 6.84 -23.95
N LYS A 12 14.16 7.63 -23.66
CA LYS A 12 14.97 7.46 -22.45
C LYS A 12 14.14 7.69 -21.19
N VAL A 13 13.43 8.82 -21.11
CA VAL A 13 12.57 9.16 -19.96
C VAL A 13 11.47 8.11 -19.77
N ALA A 14 10.82 7.67 -20.84
CA ALA A 14 9.77 6.65 -20.76
C ALA A 14 10.31 5.31 -20.23
N ARG A 15 11.53 4.92 -20.64
CA ARG A 15 12.18 3.70 -20.13
C ARG A 15 12.53 3.85 -18.65
N GLU A 16 13.09 4.98 -18.24
CA GLU A 16 13.39 5.26 -16.83
C GLU A 16 12.10 5.22 -15.98
N LEU A 17 11.02 5.82 -16.45
CA LEU A 17 9.72 5.77 -15.76
C LEU A 17 9.16 4.35 -15.67
N LYS A 18 9.25 3.57 -16.76
CA LYS A 18 8.66 2.23 -16.83
C LYS A 18 9.44 1.21 -15.99
N TYR A 19 10.75 1.34 -15.92
CA TYR A 19 11.62 0.32 -15.34
C TYR A 19 12.39 0.81 -14.12
N ARG A 20 12.15 2.02 -13.60
CA ARG A 20 12.66 2.36 -12.27
C ARG A 20 11.95 1.53 -11.22
N ALA A 21 12.74 0.90 -10.37
CA ALA A 21 12.25 0.44 -9.09
C ALA A 21 12.11 1.66 -8.18
N PHE A 22 11.03 1.71 -7.41
CA PHE A 22 10.85 2.67 -6.35
C PHE A 22 11.14 1.95 -5.05
N ASP A 23 12.10 2.45 -4.29
CA ASP A 23 12.27 2.01 -2.90
C ASP A 23 11.22 2.72 -2.08
N THR A 24 10.37 1.93 -1.43
CA THR A 24 9.32 2.46 -0.56
C THR A 24 9.89 2.54 0.85
N ASP A 25 9.80 3.70 1.48
CA ASP A 25 10.25 3.85 2.86
C ASP A 25 9.19 3.28 3.82
N PHE A 26 9.36 2.01 4.17
CA PHE A 26 8.49 1.32 5.12
C PHE A 26 8.56 1.90 6.53
N SER A 27 9.65 2.59 6.91
CA SER A 27 9.79 3.18 8.24
C SER A 27 8.89 4.41 8.40
N SER A 28 8.82 5.26 7.37
CA SER A 28 7.86 6.38 7.30
C SER A 28 6.43 5.87 7.32
N LEU A 29 6.12 4.86 6.50
CA LEU A 29 4.77 4.27 6.44
C LEU A 29 4.34 3.71 7.80
N ALA A 30 5.22 2.98 8.48
CA ALA A 30 4.93 2.42 9.80
C ALA A 30 4.64 3.52 10.83
N ALA A 31 5.37 4.63 10.79
CA ALA A 31 5.13 5.77 11.67
C ALA A 31 3.77 6.43 11.41
N GLU A 32 3.36 6.56 10.15
CA GLU A 32 2.05 7.09 9.76
C GLU A 32 0.89 6.18 10.20
N LEU A 33 1.03 4.86 9.98
CA LEU A 33 0.02 3.87 10.39
C LEU A 33 -0.14 3.78 11.91
N ARG A 34 0.93 4.09 12.66
CA ARG A 34 0.92 4.12 14.13
C ARG A 34 0.38 5.45 14.70
N GLY A 35 -0.05 6.37 13.83
CA GLY A 35 -0.76 7.60 14.20
C GLY A 35 -1.99 7.35 15.07
N PRO A 36 -2.58 8.40 15.67
CA PRO A 36 -3.48 8.30 16.83
C PRO A 36 -4.56 7.24 16.64
N GLU A 37 -4.67 6.36 17.65
CA GLU A 37 -5.49 5.13 17.78
C GLU A 37 -7.02 5.37 17.71
N GLY A 38 -7.49 6.19 16.76
CA GLY A 38 -8.87 6.65 16.71
C GLY A 38 -9.34 6.86 15.28
N HIS A 39 -9.02 5.94 14.37
CA HIS A 39 -9.64 5.97 13.04
C HIS A 39 -11.09 5.50 13.17
N GLU A 40 -12.01 6.46 13.24
CA GLU A 40 -13.45 6.18 13.19
C GLU A 40 -13.77 5.54 11.84
N VAL A 41 -14.34 4.33 11.88
CA VAL A 41 -14.75 3.60 10.67
C VAL A 41 -15.95 4.34 10.08
N PRO A 42 -15.91 4.77 8.80
CA PRO A 42 -17.06 5.41 8.18
C PRO A 42 -18.25 4.45 8.16
N PRO A 43 -19.51 4.93 8.35
CA PRO A 43 -20.69 4.07 8.38
C PRO A 43 -20.87 3.16 7.16
N ALA A 44 -20.34 3.57 6.00
CA ALA A 44 -20.34 2.79 4.76
C ALA A 44 -19.50 1.50 4.83
N TYR A 45 -18.67 1.35 5.86
CA TYR A 45 -17.77 0.20 6.07
C TYR A 45 -17.97 -0.44 7.46
N ALA A 46 -19.05 -0.08 8.17
CA ALA A 46 -19.33 -0.61 9.50
C ALA A 46 -19.56 -2.13 9.49
N ASP A 47 -20.22 -2.63 8.45
CA ASP A 47 -20.46 -4.06 8.20
C ASP A 47 -19.15 -4.87 8.06
N LEU A 48 -18.13 -4.27 7.43
CA LEU A 48 -16.81 -4.88 7.30
C LEU A 48 -16.06 -4.89 8.63
N ALA A 49 -16.16 -3.81 9.43
CA ALA A 49 -15.53 -3.74 10.74
C ALA A 49 -16.15 -4.73 11.73
N GLU A 50 -17.46 -4.96 11.65
CA GLU A 50 -18.15 -6.00 12.44
C GLU A 50 -17.65 -7.40 12.05
N ARG A 51 -17.56 -7.70 10.75
CA ARG A 51 -17.08 -9.01 10.26
C ARG A 51 -15.62 -9.28 10.62
N ASP A 52 -14.73 -8.30 10.52
CA ASP A 52 -13.31 -8.47 10.84
C ASP A 52 -13.06 -8.62 12.35
N GLY A 53 -14.01 -8.17 13.20
CA GLY A 53 -14.00 -8.44 14.64
C GLY A 53 -14.46 -9.85 15.03
N GLU A 54 -15.14 -10.56 14.13
CA GLU A 54 -15.53 -11.96 14.29
C GLU A 54 -14.40 -12.88 13.80
N GLU A 55 -13.43 -13.17 14.68
CA GLU A 55 -12.41 -14.19 14.41
C GLU A 55 -13.10 -15.55 14.17
N PRO A 56 -12.95 -16.18 12.99
CA PRO A 56 -13.47 -17.52 12.77
C PRO A 56 -12.73 -18.50 13.70
N GLU A 57 -13.45 -19.38 14.37
CA GLU A 57 -12.91 -20.45 15.26
C GLU A 57 -11.72 -21.22 14.66
N ALA A 58 -11.64 -21.31 13.33
CA ALA A 58 -10.54 -21.95 12.61
C ALA A 58 -9.16 -21.25 12.75
N TYR A 59 -9.12 -19.95 13.07
CA TYR A 59 -7.88 -19.18 13.25
C TYR A 59 -7.49 -19.00 14.73
N GLU A 60 -8.46 -19.08 15.64
CA GLU A 60 -8.26 -19.04 17.10
C GLU A 60 -7.32 -20.15 17.61
N ASP A 61 -7.41 -21.37 17.05
CA ASP A 61 -6.54 -22.50 17.41
C ASP A 61 -5.08 -22.28 16.98
N LEU A 62 -4.83 -21.53 15.91
CA LEU A 62 -3.48 -21.21 15.45
C LEU A 62 -2.80 -20.17 16.35
N ARG A 63 -3.58 -19.23 16.91
CA ARG A 63 -3.09 -18.21 17.84
C ARG A 63 -2.73 -18.77 19.21
N LYS A 64 -3.47 -19.79 19.69
CA LYS A 64 -3.25 -20.42 21.00
C LYS A 64 -2.09 -21.43 21.02
N SER A 65 -1.57 -21.82 19.85
CA SER A 65 -0.52 -22.84 19.71
C SER A 65 0.91 -22.30 19.55
N GLY A 66 1.10 -20.97 19.60
CA GLY A 66 2.43 -20.31 19.65
C GLY A 66 2.80 -19.88 21.07
#